data_AF-A0ABD3NKW6-F1
#
_entry.id   AF-A0ABD3NKW6-F1
#
_cell.length_a   1.000
_cell.length_b   1.000
_cell.length_c   1.000
_cell.angle_alpha   90.00
_cell.angle_beta   90.00
_cell.angle_gamma   90.00
#
_symmetry.space_group_name_H-M   'P 1'
#
loop_
_entity.id
_entity.type
_entity.pdbx_description
1 polymer ?
#
loop_
_entity_poly.entity_id
_entity_poly.type
_entity_poly.pdbx_seq_one_letter_code
_entity_poly.pdbx_strand_id
1 'polypeptide(L)'
;MASCGVASTFIRRACAAYNSHAAVSSRQSGRYLSTAANSTAPPHQSQTVESYVSGSTTHFGFTSVSINEKESKVRQVFENVADNYDVMNDFMSAGLHRYWKDELLKMTGVAPMSKVIRRRASMNNYESSTELDNKRGSGFSILDVAGGTGDVAFRFIDAAKCEERAKSSGLDEIAVTVCDINPEMLRVGESRARKRFGSALLDDTRALTFVEGNAQYLPFEDNSFDLYTIAFGLRNVTDVDMALRDAYRVLKPGGRFMCLEFSHVTNVPLAKLYDLYSFNVIPQLGQMVANDRDSYQYLVESIRKFCTQEELVKRMEVGGFEEVKFTNMSGGIVAVHEGWKPL
;
A
#
# COMPACT_ATOMS: atom_id res chain seq x y z
N MET A 1 -49.14 12.62 -34.28
CA MET A 1 -50.06 13.75 -34.49
C MET A 1 -50.48 14.28 -33.12
N ALA A 2 -50.32 15.59 -32.89
CA ALA A 2 -51.10 16.51 -32.03
C ALA A 2 -51.64 16.00 -30.66
N SER A 3 -51.64 16.74 -29.56
CA SER A 3 -51.33 18.14 -29.23
C SER A 3 -51.70 18.36 -27.74
N CYS A 4 -51.18 19.45 -27.17
CA CYS A 4 -51.65 20.18 -25.96
C CYS A 4 -51.38 19.52 -24.59
N GLY A 5 -50.88 20.21 -23.56
CA GLY A 5 -50.57 21.64 -23.43
C GLY A 5 -51.10 22.22 -22.09
N VAL A 6 -50.15 22.74 -21.31
CA VAL A 6 -50.23 23.97 -20.47
C VAL A 6 -50.83 23.92 -19.04
N ALA A 7 -50.10 24.63 -18.15
CA ALA A 7 -50.46 25.34 -16.90
C ALA A 7 -50.08 24.64 -15.58
N SER A 8 -49.03 25.11 -14.87
CA SER A 8 -48.99 26.28 -13.93
C SER A 8 -49.71 25.93 -12.61
N THR A 9 -49.23 26.10 -11.38
CA THR A 9 -48.43 27.13 -10.71
C THR A 9 -48.26 26.65 -9.26
N PHE A 10 -47.10 26.70 -8.59
CA PHE A 10 -47.05 26.85 -7.12
C PHE A 10 -45.67 27.37 -6.64
N ILE A 11 -45.54 28.69 -6.72
CA ILE A 11 -45.05 29.65 -5.72
C ILE A 11 -43.91 29.26 -4.75
N ARG A 12 -42.85 30.07 -4.86
CA ARG A 12 -41.73 30.35 -3.94
C ARG A 12 -42.14 30.93 -2.57
N ARG A 13 -41.36 30.62 -1.51
CA ARG A 13 -40.90 31.43 -0.34
C ARG A 13 -40.58 30.45 0.82
N ALA A 14 -39.55 30.57 1.66
CA ALA A 14 -38.85 31.74 2.18
C ALA A 14 -37.43 31.39 2.69
N CYS A 15 -36.49 32.33 2.49
CA CYS A 15 -35.34 32.56 3.37
C CYS A 15 -35.71 33.66 4.39
N ALA A 16 -35.40 33.46 5.66
CA ALA A 16 -35.13 34.49 6.69
C ALA A 16 -34.59 33.77 7.94
N ALA A 17 -33.32 33.93 8.26
CA ALA A 17 -32.80 34.90 9.23
C ALA A 17 -32.94 34.43 10.69
N TYR A 18 -31.81 34.05 11.31
CA TYR A 18 -31.63 34.13 12.76
C TYR A 18 -30.20 34.56 13.06
N ASN A 19 -30.06 35.82 13.43
CA ASN A 19 -28.87 36.43 14.02
C ASN A 19 -29.40 37.24 15.20
N SER A 20 -28.99 36.92 16.43
CA SER A 20 -29.25 37.77 17.58
C SER A 20 -28.13 37.62 18.61
N HIS A 21 -27.45 38.74 18.82
CA HIS A 21 -26.50 39.02 19.88
C HIS A 21 -27.06 38.83 21.29
N ALA A 22 -26.21 38.40 22.21
CA ALA A 22 -26.20 38.88 23.59
C ALA A 22 -24.75 38.96 24.09
N ALA A 23 -24.36 40.15 24.57
CA ALA A 23 -23.09 40.46 25.23
C ALA A 23 -23.35 40.81 26.70
N VAL A 24 -22.25 41.03 27.47
CA VAL A 24 -22.09 41.50 28.88
C VAL A 24 -21.57 40.36 29.79
N SER A 25 -20.52 40.46 30.63
CA SER A 25 -19.44 41.44 30.86
C SER A 25 -18.46 40.89 31.92
N SER A 26 -17.16 41.07 31.66
CA SER A 26 -16.06 41.46 32.59
C SER A 26 -15.55 40.60 33.77
N ARG A 27 -14.21 40.70 33.90
CA ARG A 27 -13.25 40.41 35.01
C ARG A 27 -12.61 39.01 34.92
N GLN A 28 -11.29 38.83 34.99
CA GLN A 28 -10.20 39.65 35.50
C GLN A 28 -8.85 39.23 34.88
N SER A 29 -7.95 40.22 34.79
CA SER A 29 -6.60 40.21 34.24
C SER A 29 -5.56 39.42 35.04
N GLY A 30 -4.75 38.60 34.36
CA GLY A 30 -3.46 38.11 34.84
C GLY A 30 -2.36 38.51 33.85
N ARG A 31 -1.51 39.47 34.23
CA ARG A 31 -0.33 39.91 33.49
C ARG A 31 0.75 38.83 33.57
N TYR A 32 1.24 38.35 32.43
CA TYR A 32 2.61 37.84 32.32
C TYR A 32 3.35 38.61 31.24
N LEU A 33 4.54 39.06 31.63
CA LEU A 33 5.42 39.96 30.91
C LEU A 33 5.93 39.32 29.61
N SER A 34 5.77 40.05 28.52
CA SER A 34 6.39 39.77 27.22
C SER A 34 7.89 40.04 27.29
N THR A 35 8.71 39.01 27.22
CA THR A 35 10.11 39.12 26.77
C THR A 35 10.16 38.80 25.29
N ALA A 36 10.37 39.84 24.48
CA ALA A 36 10.63 39.71 23.05
C ALA A 36 11.97 38.99 22.84
N ALA A 37 11.90 37.74 22.38
CA ALA A 37 13.03 37.05 21.79
C ALA A 37 12.82 37.03 20.28
N ASN A 38 13.67 37.79 19.56
CA ASN A 38 13.82 37.68 18.12
C ASN A 38 14.22 36.24 17.77
N SER A 39 13.26 35.44 17.31
CA SER A 39 13.52 34.19 16.59
C SER A 39 13.16 34.41 15.14
N THR A 40 14.14 34.84 14.35
CA THR A 40 14.06 34.76 12.89
C THR A 40 14.17 33.29 12.51
N ALA A 41 13.02 32.63 12.40
CA ALA A 41 12.94 31.33 11.76
C ALA A 41 13.45 31.46 10.31
N PRO A 42 14.32 30.56 9.85
CA PRO A 42 14.77 30.58 8.46
C PRO A 42 13.57 30.27 7.54
N PRO A 43 13.54 30.82 6.31
CA PRO A 43 12.43 30.63 5.40
C PRO A 43 12.30 29.14 5.05
N HIS A 44 11.07 28.60 5.14
CA HIS A 44 10.71 27.30 4.60
C HIS A 44 11.07 27.26 3.11
N GLN A 45 12.21 26.69 2.77
CA GLN A 45 12.47 26.25 1.40
C GLN A 45 11.54 25.09 1.12
N SER A 46 10.56 25.30 0.25
CA SER A 46 9.83 24.24 -0.42
C SER A 46 10.85 23.35 -1.14
N GLN A 47 11.28 22.28 -0.51
CA GLN A 47 12.15 21.28 -1.14
C GLN A 47 11.31 20.58 -2.19
N THR A 48 11.43 21.02 -3.45
CA THR A 48 10.92 20.28 -4.60
C THR A 48 11.62 18.93 -4.63
N VAL A 49 10.91 17.85 -4.30
CA VAL A 49 11.46 16.50 -4.45
C VAL A 49 11.66 16.26 -5.94
N GLU A 50 12.90 15.97 -6.36
CA GLU A 50 13.18 15.66 -7.77
C GLU A 50 12.37 14.43 -8.21
N SER A 51 11.77 14.50 -9.41
CA SER A 51 11.00 13.40 -10.00
C SER A 51 11.85 12.13 -10.09
N TYR A 52 11.26 10.97 -9.78
CA TYR A 52 11.92 9.67 -9.93
C TYR A 52 12.33 9.36 -11.38
N VAL A 53 11.68 10.03 -12.33
CA VAL A 53 11.94 9.94 -13.77
C VAL A 53 12.59 11.25 -14.24
N SER A 54 13.70 11.13 -14.97
CA SER A 54 14.34 12.25 -15.67
C SER A 54 14.13 12.11 -17.17
N GLY A 55 13.14 12.83 -17.70
CA GLY A 55 12.73 12.75 -19.11
C GLY A 55 12.15 11.37 -19.47
N SER A 56 12.82 10.64 -20.36
CA SER A 56 12.43 9.29 -20.79
C SER A 56 13.25 8.17 -20.17
N THR A 57 14.05 8.49 -19.14
CA THR A 57 15.03 7.56 -18.55
C THR A 57 14.84 7.38 -17.03
N THR A 58 15.28 6.23 -16.53
CA THR A 58 15.20 5.80 -15.13
C THR A 58 16.38 4.86 -14.83
N HIS A 59 16.47 4.32 -13.61
CA HIS A 59 17.58 3.50 -13.16
C HIS A 59 17.23 2.01 -13.09
N PHE A 60 18.09 1.18 -13.70
CA PHE A 60 18.15 -0.27 -13.48
C PHE A 60 19.46 -0.57 -12.76
N GLY A 61 19.38 -0.72 -11.43
CA GLY A 61 20.57 -0.74 -10.58
C GLY A 61 21.40 0.53 -10.78
N PHE A 62 22.69 0.40 -11.04
CA PHE A 62 23.58 1.54 -11.29
C PHE A 62 23.60 2.05 -12.74
N THR A 63 22.82 1.43 -13.63
CA THR A 63 22.73 1.83 -15.05
C THR A 63 21.51 2.73 -15.29
N SER A 64 21.67 3.75 -16.14
CA SER A 64 20.54 4.54 -16.66
C SER A 64 19.99 3.88 -17.93
N VAL A 65 18.69 3.67 -17.99
CA VAL A 65 17.97 2.97 -19.07
C VAL A 65 16.68 3.71 -19.40
N SER A 66 16.05 3.40 -20.53
CA SER A 66 14.70 3.92 -20.81
C SER A 66 13.65 3.30 -19.86
N ILE A 67 12.51 3.97 -19.68
CA ILE A 67 11.40 3.46 -18.84
C ILE A 67 10.93 2.08 -19.30
N ASN A 68 10.69 1.91 -20.60
CA ASN A 68 10.25 0.65 -21.18
C ASN A 68 11.30 -0.46 -21.01
N GLU A 69 12.58 -0.11 -21.12
CA GLU A 69 13.67 -1.05 -20.91
C GLU A 69 13.79 -1.49 -19.44
N LYS A 70 13.61 -0.58 -18.48
CA LYS A 70 13.57 -0.94 -17.06
C LYS A 70 12.43 -1.91 -16.77
N GLU A 71 11.22 -1.62 -17.24
CA GLU A 71 10.06 -2.50 -17.02
C GLU A 71 10.33 -3.92 -17.56
N SER A 72 10.83 -4.03 -18.79
CA SER A 72 11.18 -5.32 -19.40
C SER A 72 12.29 -6.06 -18.63
N LYS A 73 13.34 -5.36 -18.19
CA LYS A 73 14.46 -5.98 -17.44
C LYS A 73 14.02 -6.45 -16.05
N VAL A 74 13.23 -5.64 -15.35
CA VAL A 74 12.67 -6.00 -14.05
C VAL A 74 11.77 -7.22 -14.17
N ARG A 75 10.88 -7.24 -15.18
CA ARG A 75 10.04 -8.40 -15.46
C ARG A 75 10.88 -9.66 -15.68
N GLN A 76 11.92 -9.58 -16.50
CA GLN A 76 12.82 -10.72 -16.77
C GLN A 76 13.52 -11.23 -15.49
N VAL A 77 14.01 -10.32 -14.63
CA VAL A 77 14.59 -10.70 -13.33
C VAL A 77 13.59 -11.51 -12.52
N PHE A 78 12.33 -11.05 -12.41
CA PHE A 78 11.31 -11.73 -11.61
C PHE A 78 10.76 -13.00 -12.27
N GLU A 79 10.71 -13.10 -13.60
CA GLU A 79 10.41 -14.36 -14.30
C GLU A 79 11.47 -15.42 -14.01
N ASN A 80 12.76 -15.07 -14.04
CA ASN A 80 13.86 -16.01 -13.77
C ASN A 80 13.87 -16.54 -12.34
N VAL A 81 13.44 -15.72 -11.37
CA VAL A 81 13.45 -16.09 -9.95
C VAL A 81 12.09 -16.51 -9.42
N ALA A 82 11.01 -16.52 -10.22
CA ALA A 82 9.65 -16.76 -9.72
C ALA A 82 9.52 -18.06 -8.89
N ASP A 83 10.05 -19.17 -9.41
CA ASP A 83 10.05 -20.46 -8.71
C ASP A 83 10.98 -20.48 -7.47
N ASN A 84 12.01 -19.63 -7.45
CA ASN A 84 13.03 -19.55 -6.42
C ASN A 84 12.95 -18.27 -5.56
N TYR A 85 11.82 -17.55 -5.62
CA TYR A 85 11.69 -16.22 -5.03
C TYR A 85 11.88 -16.24 -3.51
N ASP A 86 11.41 -17.30 -2.85
CA ASP A 86 11.59 -17.49 -1.41
C ASP A 86 13.06 -17.74 -1.05
N VAL A 87 13.78 -18.51 -1.87
CA VAL A 87 15.22 -18.77 -1.72
C VAL A 87 16.02 -17.47 -1.84
N MET A 88 15.68 -16.65 -2.84
CA MET A 88 16.28 -15.33 -3.04
C MET A 88 16.07 -14.44 -1.81
N ASN A 89 14.83 -14.35 -1.31
CA ASN A 89 14.53 -13.58 -0.11
C ASN A 89 15.22 -14.13 1.14
N ASP A 90 15.36 -15.44 1.26
CA ASP A 90 16.08 -16.09 2.35
C ASP A 90 17.54 -15.67 2.40
N PHE A 91 18.24 -15.68 1.26
CA PHE A 91 19.62 -15.23 1.21
C PHE A 91 19.76 -13.73 1.47
N MET A 92 18.89 -12.90 0.88
CA MET A 92 19.00 -11.44 1.07
C MET A 92 18.74 -11.00 2.51
N SER A 93 17.89 -11.72 3.24
CA SER A 93 17.45 -11.32 4.58
C SER A 93 17.91 -12.25 5.70
N ALA A 94 18.66 -13.30 5.39
CA ALA A 94 18.90 -14.43 6.30
C ALA A 94 17.58 -14.95 6.94
N GLY A 95 16.51 -14.99 6.16
CA GLY A 95 15.16 -15.39 6.57
C GLY A 95 14.34 -14.36 7.37
N LEU A 96 14.92 -13.21 7.74
CA LEU A 96 14.23 -12.17 8.53
C LEU A 96 13.04 -11.53 7.82
N HIS A 97 12.97 -11.62 6.48
CA HIS A 97 11.84 -11.10 5.72
C HIS A 97 10.49 -11.66 6.15
N ARG A 98 10.44 -12.89 6.67
CA ARG A 98 9.20 -13.47 7.21
C ARG A 98 8.72 -12.68 8.43
N TYR A 99 9.63 -12.41 9.37
CA TYR A 99 9.34 -11.59 10.54
C TYR A 99 8.92 -10.16 10.15
N TRP A 100 9.59 -9.56 9.16
CA TRP A 100 9.21 -8.23 8.67
C TRP A 100 7.80 -8.20 8.08
N LYS A 101 7.43 -9.21 7.28
CA LYS A 101 6.07 -9.36 6.73
C LYS A 101 5.03 -9.63 7.83
N ASP A 102 5.38 -10.41 8.84
CA ASP A 102 4.53 -10.62 10.04
C ASP A 102 4.27 -9.30 10.79
N GLU A 103 5.30 -8.46 10.94
CA GLU A 103 5.16 -7.17 11.62
C GLU A 103 4.33 -6.18 10.81
N LEU A 104 4.54 -6.09 9.49
CA LEU A 104 3.67 -5.33 8.57
C LEU A 104 2.20 -5.68 8.83
N LEU A 105 1.87 -6.97 8.87
CA LEU A 105 0.51 -7.40 9.12
C LEU A 105 -0.03 -7.00 10.49
N LYS A 106 0.77 -7.14 11.55
CA LYS A 106 0.33 -6.69 12.89
C LYS A 106 0.03 -5.19 12.89
N MET A 107 0.87 -4.39 12.25
CA MET A 107 0.70 -2.94 12.15
C MET A 107 -0.57 -2.55 11.38
N THR A 108 -1.07 -3.38 10.46
CA THR A 108 -2.33 -3.12 9.73
C THR A 108 -3.57 -3.19 10.64
N GLY A 109 -3.52 -3.99 11.72
CA GLY A 109 -4.67 -4.21 12.59
C GLY A 109 -5.79 -5.08 11.97
N VAL A 110 -5.57 -5.73 10.83
CA VAL A 110 -6.61 -6.53 10.15
C VAL A 110 -7.15 -7.67 11.02
N ALA A 111 -6.29 -8.36 11.78
CA ALA A 111 -6.71 -9.47 12.65
C ALA A 111 -7.79 -9.06 13.68
N PRO A 112 -7.60 -8.03 14.54
CA PRO A 112 -8.66 -7.57 15.42
C PRO A 112 -9.83 -6.91 14.67
N MET A 113 -9.57 -6.20 13.57
CA MET A 113 -10.59 -5.51 12.80
C MET A 113 -11.59 -6.49 12.15
N SER A 114 -11.11 -7.64 11.68
CA SER A 114 -11.93 -8.67 11.04
C SER A 114 -13.09 -9.12 11.92
N LYS A 115 -12.84 -9.28 13.24
CA LYS A 115 -13.87 -9.65 14.22
C LYS A 115 -14.94 -8.58 14.37
N VAL A 116 -14.53 -7.30 14.33
CA VAL A 116 -15.45 -6.16 14.44
C VAL A 116 -16.31 -6.03 13.19
N ILE A 117 -15.70 -6.12 12.00
CA ILE A 117 -16.39 -6.08 10.70
C ILE A 117 -17.49 -7.15 10.66
N ARG A 118 -17.13 -8.40 10.96
CA ARG A 118 -18.09 -9.52 10.92
C ARG A 118 -19.17 -9.43 11.99
N ARG A 119 -18.84 -8.92 13.19
CA ARG A 119 -19.85 -8.69 14.24
C ARG A 119 -20.89 -7.66 13.80
N ARG A 120 -20.47 -6.57 13.15
CA ARG A 120 -21.38 -5.54 12.61
C ARG A 120 -22.25 -6.10 11.49
N ALA A 121 -21.67 -6.87 10.57
CA ALA A 121 -22.43 -7.50 9.48
C ALA A 121 -23.52 -8.46 10.01
N SER A 122 -23.20 -9.25 11.03
CA SER A 122 -24.17 -10.14 11.69
C SER A 122 -25.33 -9.37 12.35
N MET A 123 -25.06 -8.22 12.97
CA MET A 123 -26.09 -7.37 13.58
C MET A 123 -27.01 -6.74 12.51
N ASN A 124 -26.45 -6.24 11.42
CA ASN A 124 -27.24 -5.62 10.34
C ASN A 124 -28.16 -6.64 9.64
N ASN A 125 -27.73 -7.89 9.49
CA ASN A 125 -28.55 -8.96 8.93
C ASN A 125 -29.73 -9.38 9.84
N TYR A 126 -29.74 -8.97 11.11
CA TYR A 126 -30.86 -9.22 12.02
C TYR A 126 -31.98 -8.16 11.87
N GLU A 127 -31.67 -6.95 11.40
CA GLU A 127 -32.63 -5.85 11.27
C GLU A 127 -33.29 -5.77 9.88
N SER A 128 -32.72 -6.42 8.85
CA SER A 128 -33.26 -6.40 7.48
C SER A 128 -34.05 -7.68 7.16
N SER A 129 -35.35 -7.66 7.48
CA SER A 129 -36.35 -8.66 7.03
C SER A 129 -37.33 -8.10 6.00
N THR A 130 -36.96 -7.02 5.32
CA THR A 130 -37.74 -6.45 4.22
C THR A 130 -36.87 -6.34 2.98
N GLU A 131 -37.32 -7.02 1.92
CA GLU A 131 -36.77 -7.01 0.57
C GLU A 131 -36.33 -5.61 0.14
N LEU A 132 -35.01 -5.35 0.12
CA LEU A 132 -34.33 -4.33 -0.71
C LEU A 132 -32.79 -4.29 -0.51
N ASP A 133 -32.12 -5.40 -0.17
CA ASP A 133 -30.65 -5.38 0.03
C ASP A 133 -29.86 -5.88 -1.18
N ASN A 134 -29.91 -5.10 -2.26
CA ASN A 134 -28.88 -5.13 -3.32
C ASN A 134 -27.71 -4.16 -3.02
N LYS A 135 -27.64 -3.64 -1.79
CA LYS A 135 -26.53 -2.85 -1.25
C LYS A 135 -26.01 -3.50 0.03
N ARG A 136 -25.41 -4.69 -0.07
CA ARG A 136 -24.44 -5.11 0.95
C ARG A 136 -23.35 -4.03 0.98
N GLY A 137 -23.34 -3.22 2.05
CA GLY A 137 -22.30 -2.24 2.29
C GLY A 137 -20.93 -2.88 2.12
N SER A 138 -20.07 -2.25 1.32
CA SER A 138 -18.82 -2.82 0.83
C SER A 138 -18.03 -3.49 1.96
N GLY A 139 -17.68 -4.76 1.79
CA GLY A 139 -16.72 -5.42 2.65
C GLY A 139 -15.39 -4.65 2.70
N PHE A 140 -14.57 -4.94 3.71
CA PHE A 140 -13.23 -4.41 3.82
C PHE A 140 -12.34 -5.02 2.75
N SER A 141 -11.90 -4.20 1.80
CA SER A 141 -11.14 -4.63 0.64
C SER A 141 -9.67 -4.25 0.78
N ILE A 142 -8.81 -5.25 0.63
CA ILE A 142 -7.35 -5.15 0.73
C ILE A 142 -6.77 -5.35 -0.67
N LEU A 143 -5.88 -4.46 -1.08
CA LEU A 143 -5.08 -4.59 -2.30
C LEU A 143 -3.62 -4.83 -1.91
N ASP A 144 -3.02 -5.91 -2.40
CA ASP A 144 -1.61 -6.26 -2.22
C ASP A 144 -0.91 -6.19 -3.59
N VAL A 145 -0.13 -5.13 -3.81
CA VAL A 145 0.53 -4.83 -5.08
C VAL A 145 1.96 -5.33 -5.10
N ALA A 146 2.41 -5.81 -6.27
CA ALA A 146 3.67 -6.52 -6.47
C ALA A 146 3.83 -7.73 -5.54
N GLY A 147 2.68 -8.35 -5.20
CA GLY A 147 2.55 -9.48 -4.29
C GLY A 147 2.31 -10.80 -5.01
N GLY A 148 2.76 -10.97 -6.26
CA GLY A 148 2.29 -12.02 -7.16
C GLY A 148 2.35 -13.45 -6.59
N THR A 149 3.36 -13.78 -5.78
CA THR A 149 3.48 -15.11 -5.14
C THR A 149 2.50 -15.32 -3.96
N GLY A 150 1.76 -14.29 -3.59
CA GLY A 150 0.64 -14.28 -2.65
C GLY A 150 1.04 -14.29 -1.18
N ASP A 151 2.33 -14.15 -0.83
CA ASP A 151 2.78 -14.42 0.53
C ASP A 151 2.24 -13.43 1.58
N VAL A 152 2.17 -12.13 1.29
CA VAL A 152 1.52 -11.14 2.17
C VAL A 152 0.01 -11.33 2.18
N ALA A 153 -0.62 -11.47 1.00
CA ALA A 153 -2.05 -11.75 0.88
C ALA A 153 -2.50 -12.98 1.67
N PHE A 154 -1.76 -14.08 1.64
CA PHE A 154 -2.10 -15.30 2.38
C PHE A 154 -2.08 -15.06 3.89
N ARG A 155 -1.15 -14.23 4.36
CA ARG A 155 -1.12 -13.89 5.78
C ARG A 155 -2.35 -13.07 6.17
N PHE A 156 -2.88 -12.22 5.28
CA PHE A 156 -4.16 -11.54 5.53
C PHE A 156 -5.32 -12.53 5.61
N ILE A 157 -5.38 -13.50 4.68
CA ILE A 157 -6.38 -14.58 4.69
C ILE A 157 -6.34 -15.36 6.01
N ASP A 158 -5.15 -15.73 6.48
CA ASP A 158 -4.96 -16.43 7.76
C ASP A 158 -5.38 -15.55 8.95
N ALA A 159 -4.86 -14.32 9.01
CA ALA A 159 -5.09 -13.38 10.11
C ALA A 159 -6.57 -13.01 10.24
N ALA A 160 -7.27 -12.90 9.12
CA ALA A 160 -8.69 -12.68 9.06
C ALA A 160 -9.49 -13.98 9.16
N LYS A 161 -8.90 -15.19 9.15
CA LYS A 161 -9.60 -16.48 9.20
C LYS A 161 -10.64 -16.65 8.08
N CYS A 162 -10.35 -16.18 6.87
CA CYS A 162 -11.33 -16.20 5.78
C CYS A 162 -11.72 -17.63 5.34
N GLU A 163 -10.82 -18.61 5.49
CA GLU A 163 -11.10 -20.02 5.15
C GLU A 163 -12.24 -20.63 6.00
N GLU A 164 -12.24 -20.36 7.31
CA GLU A 164 -13.30 -20.80 8.23
C GLU A 164 -14.67 -20.22 7.80
N ARG A 165 -14.64 -19.00 7.24
CA ARG A 165 -15.85 -18.30 6.86
C ARG A 165 -16.39 -18.74 5.50
N ALA A 166 -15.49 -18.98 4.54
CA ALA A 166 -15.85 -19.55 3.25
C ALA A 166 -16.64 -20.85 3.37
N LYS A 167 -16.26 -21.71 4.33
CA LYS A 167 -16.96 -22.97 4.63
C LYS A 167 -18.36 -22.80 5.24
N SER A 168 -18.72 -21.63 5.77
CA SER A 168 -19.95 -21.43 6.56
C SER A 168 -20.98 -20.45 5.98
N SER A 169 -20.60 -19.51 5.10
CA SER A 169 -21.55 -18.53 4.50
C SER A 169 -21.40 -18.28 3.00
N GLY A 170 -20.37 -18.82 2.34
CA GLY A 170 -20.11 -18.59 0.91
C GLY A 170 -19.69 -17.17 0.52
N LEU A 171 -19.77 -16.18 1.43
CA LEU A 171 -19.32 -14.80 1.24
C LEU A 171 -18.63 -14.32 2.53
N ASP A 172 -17.51 -13.61 2.38
CA ASP A 172 -16.78 -12.97 3.49
C ASP A 172 -16.82 -11.44 3.30
N GLU A 173 -16.95 -10.72 4.40
CA GLU A 173 -16.89 -9.26 4.44
C GLU A 173 -15.47 -8.72 4.26
N ILE A 174 -14.49 -9.60 4.06
CA ILE A 174 -13.09 -9.25 3.81
C ILE A 174 -12.66 -9.91 2.52
N ALA A 175 -12.10 -9.11 1.61
CA ALA A 175 -11.55 -9.58 0.36
C ALA A 175 -10.12 -9.06 0.16
N VAL A 176 -9.25 -9.93 -0.31
CA VAL A 176 -7.85 -9.63 -0.62
C VAL A 176 -7.64 -9.78 -2.12
N THR A 177 -7.16 -8.72 -2.77
CA THR A 177 -6.79 -8.73 -4.19
C THR A 177 -5.27 -8.64 -4.28
N VAL A 178 -4.64 -9.63 -4.91
CA VAL A 178 -3.24 -9.62 -5.30
C VAL A 178 -3.15 -9.00 -6.69
N CYS A 179 -2.30 -7.99 -6.86
CA CYS A 179 -2.03 -7.36 -8.14
C CYS A 179 -0.53 -7.43 -8.44
N ASP A 180 -0.16 -7.93 -9.61
CA ASP A 180 1.24 -7.98 -10.05
C ASP A 180 1.33 -7.76 -11.57
N ILE A 181 2.43 -7.17 -12.05
CA ILE A 181 2.64 -6.96 -13.49
C ILE A 181 3.15 -8.24 -14.16
N ASN A 182 3.66 -9.20 -13.38
CA ASN A 182 4.26 -10.43 -13.88
C ASN A 182 3.26 -11.59 -13.79
N PRO A 183 2.76 -12.11 -14.94
CA PRO A 183 1.80 -13.21 -14.95
C PRO A 183 2.38 -14.52 -14.40
N GLU A 184 3.70 -14.74 -14.49
CA GLU A 184 4.32 -15.94 -13.95
C GLU A 184 4.32 -15.93 -12.42
N MET A 185 4.55 -14.76 -11.81
CA MET A 185 4.45 -14.58 -10.36
C MET A 185 3.02 -14.85 -9.88
N LEU A 186 2.01 -14.32 -10.59
CA LEU A 186 0.58 -14.59 -10.29
C LEU A 186 0.24 -16.07 -10.43
N ARG A 187 0.74 -16.74 -11.48
CA ARG A 187 0.55 -18.19 -11.67
C ARG A 187 1.10 -18.99 -10.50
N VAL A 188 2.30 -18.64 -10.02
CA VAL A 188 2.91 -19.23 -8.82
C VAL A 188 2.05 -18.98 -7.58
N GLY A 189 1.58 -17.74 -7.39
CA GLY A 189 0.70 -17.37 -6.28
C GLY A 189 -0.62 -18.13 -6.29
N GLU A 190 -1.31 -18.19 -7.43
CA GLU A 190 -2.57 -18.91 -7.55
C GLU A 190 -2.40 -20.41 -7.27
N SER A 191 -1.34 -21.02 -7.81
CA SER A 191 -0.99 -22.42 -7.54
C SER A 191 -0.76 -22.67 -6.03
N ARG A 192 -0.02 -21.79 -5.36
CA ARG A 192 0.21 -21.85 -3.90
C ARG A 192 -1.10 -21.68 -3.13
N ALA A 193 -1.96 -20.74 -3.54
CA ALA A 193 -3.25 -20.48 -2.92
C ALA A 193 -4.16 -21.71 -3.01
N ARG A 194 -4.30 -22.31 -4.20
CA ARG A 194 -5.12 -23.52 -4.42
C ARG A 194 -4.60 -24.71 -3.62
N LYS A 195 -3.27 -24.88 -3.55
CA LYS A 195 -2.65 -25.95 -2.74
C LYS A 195 -2.89 -25.76 -1.24
N ARG A 196 -2.86 -24.51 -0.77
CA ARG A 196 -2.92 -24.18 0.66
C ARG A 196 -4.35 -24.11 1.19
N PHE A 197 -5.24 -23.47 0.46
CA PHE A 197 -6.59 -23.13 0.93
C PHE A 197 -7.70 -23.83 0.14
N GLY A 198 -7.36 -24.60 -0.90
CA GLY A 198 -8.32 -25.15 -1.85
C GLY A 198 -8.88 -24.10 -2.81
N SER A 199 -9.85 -24.50 -3.63
CA SER A 199 -10.47 -23.66 -4.66
C SER A 199 -11.53 -22.69 -4.12
N ALA A 200 -12.15 -22.98 -2.98
CA ALA A 200 -13.33 -22.25 -2.52
C ALA A 200 -13.08 -20.76 -2.25
N LEU A 201 -11.89 -20.39 -1.75
CA LEU A 201 -11.55 -18.97 -1.53
C LEU A 201 -11.42 -18.15 -2.83
N LEU A 202 -11.04 -18.81 -3.92
CA LEU A 202 -10.81 -18.18 -5.21
C LEU A 202 -12.08 -18.20 -6.06
N ASP A 203 -12.69 -19.38 -6.15
CA ASP A 203 -13.74 -19.67 -7.14
C ASP A 203 -15.14 -19.37 -6.58
N ASP A 204 -15.40 -19.70 -5.31
CA ASP A 204 -16.74 -19.58 -4.71
C ASP A 204 -16.94 -18.23 -4.01
N THR A 205 -16.04 -17.90 -3.08
CA THR A 205 -16.21 -16.71 -2.22
C THR A 205 -15.52 -15.48 -2.75
N ARG A 206 -14.53 -15.66 -3.63
CA ARG A 206 -13.65 -14.62 -4.16
C ARG A 206 -12.99 -13.76 -3.08
N ALA A 207 -12.84 -14.32 -1.88
CA ALA A 207 -12.14 -13.66 -0.78
C ALA A 207 -10.64 -13.48 -1.08
N LEU A 208 -10.10 -14.24 -2.03
CA LEU A 208 -8.78 -14.03 -2.61
C LEU A 208 -8.87 -13.97 -4.14
N THR A 209 -8.40 -12.88 -4.73
CA THR A 209 -8.39 -12.68 -6.20
C THR A 209 -6.97 -12.33 -6.67
N PHE A 210 -6.57 -12.80 -7.84
CA PHE A 210 -5.32 -12.44 -8.52
C PHE A 210 -5.63 -11.65 -9.78
N VAL A 211 -4.92 -10.53 -9.99
CA VAL A 211 -5.13 -9.61 -11.12
C VAL A 211 -3.78 -9.19 -11.69
N GLU A 212 -3.63 -9.23 -13.01
CA GLU A 212 -2.47 -8.64 -13.68
C GLU A 212 -2.64 -7.12 -13.78
N GLY A 213 -1.64 -6.35 -13.35
CA GLY A 213 -1.71 -4.90 -13.37
C GLY A 213 -0.38 -4.21 -13.09
N ASN A 214 -0.18 -3.05 -13.73
CA ASN A 214 0.97 -2.19 -13.49
C ASN A 214 0.69 -1.28 -12.28
N ALA A 215 1.58 -1.25 -11.29
CA ALA A 215 1.41 -0.43 -10.07
C ALA A 215 1.28 1.08 -10.34
N GLN A 216 1.70 1.54 -11.52
CA GLN A 216 1.57 2.95 -11.96
C GLN A 216 0.20 3.24 -12.59
N TYR A 217 -0.51 2.20 -13.03
CA TYR A 217 -1.76 2.28 -13.78
C TYR A 217 -2.63 1.05 -13.44
N LEU A 218 -3.06 0.98 -12.18
CA LEU A 218 -3.79 -0.14 -11.63
C LEU A 218 -5.16 -0.26 -12.32
N PRO A 219 -5.58 -1.48 -12.70
CA PRO A 219 -6.83 -1.75 -13.40
C PRO A 219 -8.04 -1.75 -12.45
N PHE A 220 -8.09 -0.80 -11.52
CA PHE A 220 -9.14 -0.66 -10.52
C PHE A 220 -9.73 0.75 -10.55
N GLU A 221 -11.01 0.84 -10.21
CA GLU A 221 -11.71 2.11 -10.06
C GLU A 221 -11.17 2.92 -8.88
N ASP A 222 -11.47 4.21 -8.89
CA ASP A 222 -11.14 5.11 -7.79
C ASP A 222 -11.89 4.68 -6.52
N ASN A 223 -11.26 4.84 -5.35
CA ASN A 223 -11.89 4.61 -4.06
C ASN A 223 -12.48 3.19 -3.89
N SER A 224 -11.78 2.17 -4.36
CA SER A 224 -12.21 0.77 -4.28
C SER A 224 -11.67 0.01 -3.06
N PHE A 225 -10.53 0.42 -2.49
CA PHE A 225 -9.84 -0.33 -1.42
C PHE A 225 -9.75 0.44 -0.09
N ASP A 226 -9.83 -0.29 1.01
CA ASP A 226 -9.69 0.25 2.37
C ASP A 226 -8.22 0.19 2.84
N LEU A 227 -7.46 -0.79 2.35
CA LEU A 227 -6.05 -1.00 2.68
C LEU A 227 -5.25 -1.34 1.41
N TYR A 228 -4.12 -0.65 1.24
CA TYR A 228 -3.15 -0.92 0.18
C TYR A 228 -1.83 -1.38 0.82
N THR A 229 -1.33 -2.54 0.41
CA THR A 229 0.01 -3.02 0.76
C THR A 229 0.90 -3.17 -0.46
N ILE A 230 2.18 -2.86 -0.29
CA ILE A 230 3.24 -3.25 -1.23
C ILE A 230 4.49 -3.63 -0.44
N ALA A 231 4.91 -4.88 -0.55
CA ALA A 231 6.03 -5.43 0.22
C ALA A 231 7.17 -5.86 -0.70
N PHE A 232 8.32 -5.21 -0.57
CA PHE A 232 9.52 -5.44 -1.38
C PHE A 232 9.29 -5.31 -2.90
N GLY A 233 8.32 -4.50 -3.31
CA GLY A 233 7.98 -4.26 -4.70
C GLY A 233 8.24 -2.83 -5.18
N LEU A 234 8.05 -1.82 -4.31
CA LEU A 234 8.00 -0.41 -4.72
C LEU A 234 9.31 0.05 -5.35
N ARG A 235 10.47 -0.44 -4.86
CA ARG A 235 11.79 -0.10 -5.42
C ARG A 235 11.98 -0.50 -6.89
N ASN A 236 11.22 -1.49 -7.36
CA ASN A 236 11.34 -2.02 -8.72
C ASN A 236 10.44 -1.27 -9.71
N VAL A 237 9.51 -0.43 -9.22
CA VAL A 237 8.66 0.41 -10.07
C VAL A 237 9.49 1.44 -10.82
N THR A 238 9.12 1.74 -12.07
CA THR A 238 9.81 2.70 -12.92
C THR A 238 9.64 4.14 -12.44
N ASP A 239 8.40 4.56 -12.21
CA ASP A 239 8.01 5.84 -11.63
C ASP A 239 7.29 5.60 -10.29
N VAL A 240 8.03 5.76 -9.19
CA VAL A 240 7.50 5.62 -7.83
C VAL A 240 6.45 6.68 -7.54
N ASP A 241 6.62 7.91 -8.05
CA ASP A 241 5.68 9.01 -7.77
C ASP A 241 4.34 8.74 -8.46
N MET A 242 4.35 8.15 -9.66
CA MET A 242 3.12 7.71 -10.33
C MET A 242 2.42 6.56 -9.59
N ALA A 243 3.18 5.56 -9.13
CA ALA A 243 2.59 4.48 -8.34
C ALA A 243 2.00 4.96 -7.00
N LEU A 244 2.62 5.94 -6.34
CA LEU A 244 2.06 6.56 -5.13
C LEU A 244 0.75 7.31 -5.43
N ARG A 245 0.69 8.07 -6.53
CA ARG A 245 -0.55 8.73 -6.97
C ARG A 245 -1.66 7.74 -7.31
N ASP A 246 -1.32 6.62 -7.96
CA ASP A 246 -2.30 5.62 -8.35
C ASP A 246 -2.78 4.79 -7.14
N ALA A 247 -1.88 4.50 -6.19
CA ALA A 247 -2.25 3.93 -4.88
C ALA A 247 -3.21 4.86 -4.11
N TYR A 248 -2.96 6.17 -4.12
CA TYR A 248 -3.86 7.16 -3.53
C TYR A 248 -5.23 7.18 -4.23
N ARG A 249 -5.25 7.08 -5.57
CA ARG A 249 -6.49 7.06 -6.36
C ARG A 249 -7.40 5.88 -5.98
N VAL A 250 -6.86 4.67 -5.92
CA VAL A 250 -7.63 3.45 -5.66
C VAL A 250 -8.05 3.28 -4.19
N LEU A 251 -7.37 3.95 -3.25
CA LEU A 251 -7.79 3.98 -1.85
C LEU A 251 -9.07 4.79 -1.66
N LYS A 252 -9.98 4.32 -0.80
CA LYS A 252 -11.15 5.07 -0.32
C LYS A 252 -10.72 6.25 0.56
N PRO A 253 -11.54 7.30 0.73
CA PRO A 253 -11.34 8.26 1.80
C PRO A 253 -11.24 7.56 3.15
N GLY A 254 -10.23 7.89 3.95
CA GLY A 254 -9.86 7.16 5.16
C GLY A 254 -9.13 5.83 4.94
N GLY A 255 -8.79 5.48 3.69
CA GLY A 255 -8.02 4.29 3.35
C GLY A 255 -6.54 4.44 3.70
N ARG A 256 -5.88 3.33 4.02
CA ARG A 256 -4.48 3.32 4.47
C ARG A 256 -3.55 2.74 3.41
N PHE A 257 -2.46 3.42 3.15
CA PHE A 257 -1.33 2.89 2.39
C PHE A 257 -0.26 2.38 3.36
N MET A 258 0.31 1.20 3.06
CA MET A 258 1.44 0.64 3.80
C MET A 258 2.47 0.02 2.85
N CYS A 259 3.72 0.49 2.92
CA CYS A 259 4.83 -0.02 2.14
C CYS A 259 5.88 -0.63 3.07
N LEU A 260 6.22 -1.90 2.88
CA LEU A 260 7.39 -2.53 3.51
C LEU A 260 8.50 -2.62 2.47
N GLU A 261 9.61 -1.95 2.68
CA GLU A 261 10.69 -1.94 1.70
C GLU A 261 12.08 -1.89 2.37
N PHE A 262 13.09 -2.38 1.65
CA PHE A 262 14.48 -2.16 2.04
C PHE A 262 14.78 -0.67 2.06
N SER A 263 15.56 -0.24 3.04
CA SER A 263 15.88 1.16 3.26
C SER A 263 17.33 1.31 3.69
N HIS A 264 17.68 2.53 4.12
CA HIS A 264 19.03 2.89 4.50
C HIS A 264 19.26 2.61 5.99
N VAL A 265 20.26 1.80 6.27
CA VAL A 265 20.66 1.42 7.63
C VAL A 265 21.13 2.67 8.38
N THR A 266 20.53 2.95 9.53
CA THR A 266 20.80 4.18 10.29
C THR A 266 22.03 4.07 11.20
N ASN A 267 22.45 2.84 11.53
CA ASN A 267 23.61 2.57 12.35
C ASN A 267 24.87 2.35 11.49
N VAL A 268 25.90 3.19 11.67
CA VAL A 268 27.11 3.18 10.82
C VAL A 268 27.88 1.84 10.83
N PRO A 269 28.18 1.21 11.99
CA PRO A 269 28.77 -0.13 12.01
C PRO A 269 27.94 -1.18 11.28
N LEU A 270 26.63 -1.21 11.50
CA LEU A 270 25.73 -2.16 10.86
C LEU A 270 25.66 -1.92 9.35
N ALA A 271 25.65 -0.65 8.91
CA ALA A 271 25.67 -0.29 7.50
C ALA A 271 26.90 -0.86 6.80
N LYS A 272 28.10 -0.68 7.37
CA LYS A 272 29.34 -1.23 6.79
C LYS A 272 29.31 -2.75 6.67
N LEU A 273 28.80 -3.45 7.70
CA LEU A 273 28.67 -4.90 7.67
C LEU A 273 27.67 -5.36 6.61
N TYR A 274 26.52 -4.68 6.55
CA TYR A 274 25.49 -4.94 5.56
C TYR A 274 25.99 -4.69 4.14
N ASP A 275 26.75 -3.61 3.91
CA ASP A 275 27.37 -3.30 2.62
C ASP A 275 28.35 -4.40 2.19
N LEU A 276 29.24 -4.82 3.10
CA LEU A 276 30.21 -5.88 2.83
C LEU A 276 29.51 -7.20 2.45
N TYR A 277 28.49 -7.58 3.23
CA TYR A 277 27.69 -8.77 2.97
C TYR A 277 26.95 -8.65 1.63
N SER A 278 26.25 -7.54 1.41
CA SER A 278 25.38 -7.37 0.25
C SER A 278 26.15 -7.37 -1.06
N PHE A 279 27.30 -6.67 -1.15
CA PHE A 279 28.03 -6.59 -2.41
C PHE A 279 28.91 -7.80 -2.72
N ASN A 280 29.40 -8.49 -1.69
CA ASN A 280 30.37 -9.57 -1.90
C ASN A 280 29.76 -10.96 -1.76
N VAL A 281 28.72 -11.12 -0.93
CA VAL A 281 28.17 -12.44 -0.63
C VAL A 281 26.91 -12.72 -1.45
N ILE A 282 25.95 -11.79 -1.49
CA ILE A 282 24.64 -12.03 -2.12
C ILE A 282 24.77 -12.38 -3.63
N PRO A 283 25.49 -11.62 -4.48
CA PRO A 283 25.61 -11.95 -5.91
C PRO A 283 26.37 -13.26 -6.15
N GLN A 284 27.37 -13.57 -5.33
CA GLN A 284 28.14 -14.81 -5.44
C GLN A 284 27.28 -16.03 -5.05
N LEU A 285 26.47 -15.91 -4.00
CA LEU A 285 25.51 -16.95 -3.63
C LEU A 285 24.44 -17.14 -4.71
N GLY A 286 23.93 -16.05 -5.30
CA GLY A 286 23.01 -16.12 -6.44
C GLY A 286 23.59 -16.91 -7.62
N GLN A 287 24.86 -16.69 -7.94
CA GLN A 287 25.58 -17.46 -8.95
C GLN A 287 25.71 -18.95 -8.59
N MET A 288 26.01 -19.26 -7.33
CA MET A 288 26.24 -20.65 -6.89
C MET A 288 24.95 -21.46 -6.77
N VAL A 289 23.85 -20.84 -6.34
CA VAL A 289 22.60 -21.55 -6.01
C VAL A 289 21.58 -21.48 -7.14
N ALA A 290 21.46 -20.32 -7.79
CA ALA A 290 20.45 -20.07 -8.82
C ALA A 290 21.05 -19.90 -10.22
N ASN A 291 22.38 -19.98 -10.36
CA ASN A 291 23.09 -19.64 -11.60
C ASN A 291 22.68 -18.27 -12.17
N ASP A 292 22.33 -17.33 -11.29
CA ASP A 292 21.74 -16.04 -11.66
C ASP A 292 22.38 -14.90 -10.86
N ARG A 293 23.63 -14.58 -11.18
CA ARG A 293 24.36 -13.49 -10.51
C ARG A 293 23.74 -12.12 -10.76
N ASP A 294 23.29 -11.88 -11.99
CA ASP A 294 22.89 -10.56 -12.45
C ASP A 294 21.56 -10.11 -11.81
N SER A 295 20.60 -11.01 -11.63
CA SER A 295 19.39 -10.71 -10.85
C SER A 295 19.72 -10.34 -9.42
N TYR A 296 20.62 -11.07 -8.75
CA TYR A 296 20.99 -10.80 -7.36
C TYR A 296 21.81 -9.52 -7.22
N GLN A 297 22.66 -9.20 -8.21
CA GLN A 297 23.36 -7.92 -8.30
C GLN A 297 22.36 -6.76 -8.43
N TYR A 298 21.39 -6.88 -9.35
CA TYR A 298 20.32 -5.88 -9.52
C TYR A 298 19.56 -5.62 -8.22
N LEU A 299 19.22 -6.68 -7.47
CA LEU A 299 18.52 -6.53 -6.19
C LEU A 299 19.30 -5.64 -5.22
N VAL A 300 20.60 -5.89 -5.06
CA VAL A 300 21.47 -5.10 -4.18
C VAL A 300 21.57 -3.65 -4.67
N GLU A 301 21.73 -3.43 -5.97
CA GLU A 301 21.83 -2.09 -6.55
C GLU A 301 20.52 -1.31 -6.45
N SER A 302 19.37 -1.97 -6.63
CA SER A 302 18.04 -1.37 -6.53
C SER A 302 17.78 -0.79 -5.14
N ILE A 303 18.24 -1.47 -4.08
CA ILE A 303 18.12 -0.99 -2.69
C ILE A 303 18.88 0.32 -2.51
N ARG A 304 20.08 0.45 -3.10
CA ARG A 304 20.91 1.67 -2.97
C ARG A 304 20.38 2.85 -3.76
N LYS A 305 19.67 2.59 -4.85
CA LYS A 305 19.03 3.63 -5.67
C LYS A 305 17.65 4.01 -5.16
N PHE A 306 17.05 3.20 -4.31
CA PHE A 306 15.77 3.53 -3.71
C PHE A 306 15.91 4.69 -2.71
N CYS A 307 14.86 5.50 -2.61
CA CYS A 307 14.85 6.68 -1.77
C CYS A 307 15.04 6.31 -0.30
N THR A 308 15.59 7.26 0.45
CA THR A 308 15.68 7.19 1.91
C THR A 308 14.31 7.18 2.56
N GLN A 309 14.27 6.84 3.85
CA GLN A 309 13.04 6.82 4.64
C GLN A 309 12.33 8.19 4.56
N GLU A 310 13.06 9.27 4.81
CA GLU A 310 12.53 10.63 4.84
C GLU A 310 12.12 11.14 3.45
N GLU A 311 12.83 10.74 2.40
CA GLU A 311 12.45 11.07 1.02
C GLU A 311 11.16 10.37 0.62
N LEU A 312 10.96 9.10 0.98
CA LEU A 312 9.71 8.39 0.70
C LEU A 312 8.53 9.03 1.44
N VAL A 313 8.72 9.45 2.69
CA VAL A 313 7.70 10.23 3.43
C VAL A 313 7.27 11.46 2.64
N LYS A 314 8.23 12.29 2.21
CA LYS A 314 7.94 13.51 1.43
C LYS A 314 7.23 13.20 0.12
N ARG A 315 7.61 12.13 -0.57
CA ARG A 315 6.95 11.71 -1.82
C ARG A 315 5.51 11.26 -1.58
N MET A 316 5.25 10.55 -0.50
CA MET A 316 3.88 10.18 -0.10
C MET A 316 3.03 11.41 0.22
N GLU A 317 3.59 12.38 0.97
CA GLU A 317 2.91 13.66 1.25
C GLU A 317 2.58 14.42 -0.04
N VAL A 318 3.53 14.50 -0.99
CA VAL A 318 3.30 15.09 -2.32
C VAL A 318 2.24 14.33 -3.11
N GLY A 319 2.15 13.01 -2.94
CA GLY A 319 1.12 12.15 -3.51
C GLY A 319 -0.28 12.37 -2.92
N GLY A 320 -0.40 13.15 -1.85
CA GLY A 320 -1.68 13.49 -1.20
C GLY A 320 -1.96 12.72 0.09
N PHE A 321 -1.07 11.84 0.54
CA PHE A 321 -1.22 11.13 1.81
C PHE A 321 -0.99 12.06 3.01
N GLU A 322 -1.76 11.86 4.06
CA GLU A 322 -1.63 12.56 5.35
C GLU A 322 -1.17 11.59 6.46
N GLU A 323 -0.73 12.16 7.59
CA GLU A 323 -0.24 11.41 8.76
C GLU A 323 0.87 10.40 8.39
N VAL A 324 1.73 10.81 7.45
CA VAL A 324 2.76 9.95 6.89
C VAL A 324 3.88 9.75 7.91
N LYS A 325 4.24 8.49 8.14
CA LYS A 325 5.36 8.13 9.02
C LYS A 325 6.02 6.84 8.56
N PHE A 326 7.19 6.56 9.12
CA PHE A 326 7.87 5.28 8.93
C PHE A 326 8.32 4.67 10.25
N THR A 327 8.44 3.35 10.26
CA THR A 327 9.02 2.57 11.37
C THR A 327 10.17 1.73 10.84
N ASN A 328 11.38 1.98 11.35
CA ASN A 328 12.55 1.19 11.00
C ASN A 328 12.49 -0.19 11.68
N MET A 329 12.89 -1.22 10.93
CA MET A 329 13.11 -2.57 11.46
C MET A 329 14.56 -2.99 11.26
N SER A 330 15.07 -3.83 12.16
CA SER A 330 16.44 -4.36 12.09
C SER A 330 17.51 -3.28 11.86
N GLY A 331 17.40 -2.14 12.55
CA GLY A 331 18.36 -1.03 12.41
C GLY A 331 18.26 -0.21 11.12
N GLY A 332 17.13 -0.30 10.41
CA GLY A 332 16.88 0.45 9.17
C GLY A 332 17.21 -0.33 7.89
N ILE A 333 17.53 -1.63 8.00
CA ILE A 333 17.67 -2.50 6.82
C ILE A 333 16.37 -2.51 6.01
N VAL A 334 15.23 -2.53 6.71
CA VAL A 334 13.91 -2.31 6.10
C VAL A 334 13.13 -1.30 6.93
N ALA A 335 12.16 -0.65 6.30
CA ALA A 335 11.22 0.25 6.95
C ALA A 335 9.80 -0.07 6.50
N VAL A 336 8.84 0.15 7.40
CA VAL A 336 7.42 0.21 7.06
C VAL A 336 7.02 1.67 7.00
N HIS A 337 6.67 2.15 5.82
CA HIS A 337 6.06 3.46 5.60
C HIS A 337 4.55 3.33 5.57
N GLU A 338 3.86 4.28 6.19
CA GLU A 338 2.40 4.32 6.19
C GLU A 338 1.89 5.74 6.02
N GLY A 339 0.70 5.86 5.45
CA GLY A 339 -0.02 7.13 5.28
C GLY A 339 -1.49 6.89 4.99
N TRP A 340 -2.29 7.94 5.14
CA TRP A 340 -3.74 7.86 5.01
C TRP A 340 -4.24 8.76 3.89
N LYS A 341 -5.26 8.29 3.16
CA LYS A 341 -6.07 9.16 2.33
C LYS A 341 -7.04 9.93 3.24
N PRO A 342 -7.11 11.26 3.18
CA PRO A 342 -8.03 12.05 4.00
C PRO A 342 -9.51 11.68 3.75
N LEU A 343 -10.37 12.02 4.71
CA LEU A 343 -11.81 11.71 4.72
C LEU A 343 -12.65 12.58 3.78
#